data_AF-A0A7S2LJP7-F1
#
_entry.id   AF-A0A7S2LJP7-F1
#
_cell.length_a   1.000
_cell.length_b   1.000
_cell.length_c   1.000
_cell.angle_alpha   90.00
_cell.angle_beta   90.00
_cell.angle_gamma   90.00
#
_symmetry.space_group_name_H-M   'P 1'
#
loop_
_entity.id
_entity.type
_entity.pdbx_description
1 polymer ?
#
loop_
_entity_poly.entity_id
_entity_poly.type
_entity_poly.pdbx_seq_one_letter_code
_entity_poly.pdbx_strand_id
1 'polypeptide(L)'
;TMSSRPPASPPNKQIALEFVGASKERQTEMLRDPNVARAILQTLADSPQQAQGGAMASLLGQSLGPQGGAAPAPCMVLPPPDGGSIAGPPPGVAPWHGIFTLARNMSKRLSTRATLLHGKVQDVEVCLRSAAGNQNVLDITHRVPFDEAARRASTGTVVSMAAQSPHEQAAIEEYAKYFRTKMRAGVVRLDGSLALYVLPPCDDVAAL
;
A
#
# COMPACT_ATOMS: atom_id res chain seq x y z
N THR A 1 -18.00 -5.61 50.29
CA THR A 1 -17.33 -6.73 49.57
C THR A 1 -18.41 -7.57 48.88
N MET A 2 -18.14 -8.04 47.66
CA MET A 2 -18.97 -8.93 46.82
C MET A 2 -20.26 -8.32 46.26
N SER A 3 -20.77 -8.59 45.07
CA SER A 3 -20.39 -9.29 43.83
C SER A 3 -21.56 -8.92 42.89
N SER A 4 -21.39 -8.66 41.59
CA SER A 4 -21.77 -9.67 40.59
C SER A 4 -21.55 -9.12 39.17
N ARG A 5 -20.83 -9.92 38.38
CA ARG A 5 -20.67 -9.84 36.94
C ARG A 5 -22.04 -10.05 36.28
N PRO A 6 -22.46 -9.28 35.26
CA PRO A 6 -23.73 -9.54 34.60
C PRO A 6 -23.68 -10.88 33.84
N PRO A 7 -24.75 -11.69 33.89
CA PRO A 7 -24.81 -12.98 33.21
C PRO A 7 -24.86 -12.78 31.69
N ALA A 8 -23.89 -13.35 30.98
CA ALA A 8 -23.89 -13.46 29.53
C ALA A 8 -25.16 -14.21 29.09
N SER A 9 -26.11 -13.46 28.55
CA SER A 9 -27.42 -13.99 28.20
C SER A 9 -27.30 -14.84 26.92
N PRO A 10 -27.96 -16.01 26.84
CA PRO A 10 -27.97 -16.87 25.66
C PRO A 10 -28.65 -16.35 24.38
N PRO A 11 -29.52 -15.30 24.34
CA PRO A 11 -30.19 -14.90 23.09
C PRO A 11 -29.24 -14.23 22.09
N ASN A 12 -28.11 -13.67 22.54
CA ASN A 12 -27.17 -12.97 21.66
C ASN A 12 -26.50 -13.92 20.65
N LYS A 13 -26.23 -15.17 21.05
CA LYS A 13 -25.64 -16.19 20.18
C LYS A 13 -26.61 -16.65 19.09
N GLN A 14 -27.89 -16.77 19.42
CA GLN A 14 -28.92 -17.19 18.47
C GLN A 14 -29.18 -16.10 17.43
N ILE A 15 -29.18 -14.82 17.84
CA ILE A 15 -29.30 -13.67 16.94
C ILE A 15 -28.10 -13.57 15.99
N ALA A 16 -26.89 -13.85 16.46
CA ALA A 16 -25.69 -13.85 15.63
C ALA A 16 -25.69 -15.00 14.60
N LEU A 17 -26.16 -16.20 14.98
CA LEU A 17 -26.33 -17.31 14.04
C LEU A 17 -27.43 -17.04 13.01
N GLU A 18 -28.53 -16.41 13.42
CA GLU A 18 -29.59 -15.99 12.50
C GLU A 18 -29.09 -14.93 11.53
N PHE A 19 -28.27 -13.97 11.99
CA PHE A 19 -27.65 -12.97 11.12
C PHE A 19 -26.75 -13.60 10.05
N VAL A 20 -25.94 -14.60 10.41
CA VAL A 20 -25.04 -15.30 9.47
C VAL A 20 -25.83 -16.12 8.44
N GLY A 21 -26.98 -16.67 8.82
CA GLY A 21 -27.85 -17.45 7.92
C GLY A 21 -28.88 -16.63 7.13
N ALA A 22 -29.11 -15.37 7.48
CA ALA A 22 -30.13 -14.53 6.87
C ALA A 22 -29.71 -13.92 5.52
N SER A 23 -30.69 -13.60 4.68
CA SER A 23 -30.48 -12.87 3.42
C SER A 23 -30.03 -11.43 3.65
N LYS A 24 -29.41 -10.83 2.62
CA LYS A 24 -28.82 -9.48 2.69
C LYS A 24 -29.85 -8.40 3.06
N GLU A 25 -31.10 -8.50 2.61
CA GLU A 25 -32.16 -7.58 3.06
C GLU A 25 -32.44 -7.72 4.55
N ARG A 26 -32.57 -8.95 5.06
CA ARG A 26 -32.88 -9.22 6.47
C ARG A 26 -31.72 -8.87 7.40
N GLN A 27 -30.49 -9.05 6.96
CA GLN A 27 -29.30 -8.55 7.68
C GLN A 27 -29.32 -7.02 7.82
N THR A 28 -29.73 -6.31 6.76
CA THR A 28 -29.83 -4.85 6.77
C THR A 28 -30.93 -4.38 7.72
N GLU A 29 -32.05 -5.10 7.78
CA GLU A 29 -33.13 -4.84 8.73
C GLU A 29 -32.72 -5.12 10.18
N MET A 30 -32.02 -6.24 10.43
CA MET A 30 -31.47 -6.57 11.75
C MET A 30 -30.46 -5.54 12.24
N LEU A 31 -29.69 -4.93 11.34
CA LEU A 31 -28.74 -3.87 11.68
C LEU A 31 -29.39 -2.50 11.92
N ARG A 32 -30.68 -2.32 11.59
CA ARG A 32 -31.42 -1.10 11.98
C ARG A 32 -31.68 -1.04 13.48
N ASP A 33 -31.73 -2.18 14.15
CA ASP A 33 -32.02 -2.25 15.57
C ASP A 33 -30.71 -2.18 16.39
N PRO A 34 -30.48 -1.11 17.18
CA PRO A 34 -29.20 -0.88 17.86
C PRO A 34 -28.87 -1.97 18.91
N ASN A 35 -29.87 -2.67 19.43
CA ASN A 35 -29.66 -3.78 20.37
C ASN A 35 -29.18 -5.05 19.66
N VAL A 36 -29.69 -5.31 18.46
CA VAL A 36 -29.32 -6.48 17.63
C VAL A 36 -27.90 -6.32 17.08
N ALA A 37 -27.56 -5.14 16.59
CA ALA A 37 -26.20 -4.84 16.11
C ALA A 37 -25.15 -5.04 17.22
N ARG A 38 -25.44 -4.60 18.45
CA ARG A 38 -24.55 -4.82 19.60
C ARG A 38 -24.42 -6.30 19.98
N ALA A 39 -25.51 -7.07 19.93
CA ALA A 39 -25.46 -8.50 20.22
C ALA A 39 -24.65 -9.30 19.18
N ILE A 40 -24.75 -8.94 17.90
CA ILE A 40 -23.96 -9.54 16.81
C ILE A 40 -22.48 -9.19 16.99
N LEU A 41 -22.16 -7.91 17.21
CA LEU A 41 -20.78 -7.47 17.43
C LEU A 41 -20.16 -8.12 18.66
N GLN A 42 -20.89 -8.22 19.77
CA GLN A 42 -20.42 -8.89 20.98
C GLN A 42 -20.13 -10.37 20.73
N THR A 43 -20.97 -11.07 19.96
CA THR A 43 -20.78 -12.51 19.69
C THR A 43 -19.63 -12.77 18.69
N LEU A 44 -19.47 -11.92 17.68
CA LEU A 44 -18.33 -11.98 16.76
C LEU A 44 -17.02 -11.63 17.48
N ALA A 45 -17.05 -10.68 18.42
CA ALA A 45 -15.90 -10.29 19.23
C ALA A 45 -15.54 -11.31 20.32
N ASP A 46 -16.47 -12.18 20.76
CA ASP A 46 -16.23 -13.26 21.71
C ASP A 46 -15.67 -14.54 21.02
N SER A 47 -15.77 -14.64 19.69
CA SER A 47 -15.26 -15.78 18.91
C SER A 47 -13.82 -15.71 18.34
N PRO A 48 -12.85 -14.90 18.81
CA PRO A 48 -11.49 -14.92 18.28
C PRO A 48 -10.56 -15.81 19.13
N GLN A 49 -10.82 -17.11 19.30
CA GLN A 49 -9.81 -17.98 19.93
C GLN A 49 -9.93 -19.48 19.63
N GLN A 50 -9.50 -19.90 18.44
CA GLN A 50 -8.88 -21.22 18.27
C GLN A 50 -7.85 -21.20 17.13
N ALA A 51 -6.77 -20.43 17.30
CA ALA A 51 -5.58 -20.54 16.44
C ALA A 51 -4.33 -20.12 17.22
N GLN A 52 -3.67 -21.13 17.80
CA GLN A 52 -2.22 -21.27 17.98
C GLN A 52 -1.37 -20.00 18.14
N GLY A 53 -1.08 -19.62 19.39
CA GLY A 53 0.26 -19.18 19.79
C GLY A 53 0.99 -20.37 20.42
N GLY A 54 2.32 -20.51 20.46
CA GLY A 54 3.43 -19.64 20.11
C GLY A 54 4.66 -20.15 20.89
N ALA A 55 5.83 -20.23 20.25
CA ALA A 55 7.20 -20.36 20.81
C ALA A 55 8.12 -20.59 19.58
N MET A 56 9.24 -19.90 19.34
CA MET A 56 10.34 -19.58 20.25
C MET A 56 11.06 -18.32 19.76
N ALA A 57 11.18 -17.33 20.65
CA ALA A 57 12.22 -16.32 20.62
C ALA A 57 13.40 -16.78 21.48
N SER A 58 14.60 -16.36 21.07
CA SER A 58 15.91 -16.42 21.77
C SER A 58 16.89 -17.44 21.21
N LEU A 59 17.98 -16.93 20.64
CA LEU A 59 19.35 -17.30 21.03
C LEU A 59 20.29 -16.17 20.61
N LEU A 60 20.38 -15.19 21.51
CA LEU A 60 21.45 -14.24 21.66
C LEU A 60 22.73 -15.02 22.01
N GLY A 61 23.83 -14.82 21.28
CA GLY A 61 25.09 -15.47 21.64
C GLY A 61 26.30 -14.98 20.83
N GLN A 62 27.05 -14.04 21.44
CA GLN A 62 28.52 -13.97 21.57
C GLN A 62 29.35 -13.99 20.26
N SER A 63 30.40 -13.19 20.05
CA SER A 63 31.50 -12.85 20.96
C SER A 63 32.38 -11.72 20.39
N LEU A 64 33.09 -11.10 21.32
CA LEU A 64 34.06 -10.00 21.19
C LEU A 64 35.35 -10.41 20.44
N GLY A 65 35.94 -9.46 19.72
CA GLY A 65 37.32 -9.51 19.25
C GLY A 65 37.88 -8.09 19.00
N PRO A 66 38.96 -7.67 19.69
CA PRO A 66 39.60 -6.36 19.52
C PRO A 66 40.90 -6.44 18.71
N GLN A 67 41.19 -5.38 17.95
CA GLN A 67 42.45 -4.94 17.31
C GLN A 67 42.10 -4.38 15.93
N GLY A 68 42.51 -3.21 15.47
CA GLY A 68 43.57 -2.29 15.89
C GLY A 68 44.08 -1.63 14.61
N GLY A 69 44.32 -0.31 14.64
CA GLY A 69 45.25 0.34 13.73
C GLY A 69 44.70 1.14 12.53
N ALA A 70 45.04 2.43 12.56
CA ALA A 70 45.45 3.28 11.44
C ALA A 70 44.39 3.94 10.54
N ALA A 71 44.20 5.25 10.80
CA ALA A 71 44.00 6.26 9.76
C ALA A 71 45.26 6.35 8.86
N PRO A 72 45.14 6.73 7.57
CA PRO A 72 45.24 8.16 7.24
C PRO A 72 44.33 8.62 6.08
N ALA A 73 44.01 9.92 6.07
CA ALA A 73 43.65 10.69 4.87
C ALA A 73 44.95 11.29 4.25
N PRO A 74 44.96 12.08 3.16
CA PRO A 74 44.06 12.21 2.00
C PRO A 74 44.83 12.01 0.65
N CYS A 75 44.17 11.66 -0.46
CA CYS A 75 44.75 11.82 -1.80
C CYS A 75 43.88 12.75 -2.64
N MET A 76 44.46 13.90 -3.02
CA MET A 76 43.96 14.81 -4.03
C MET A 76 44.18 14.24 -5.43
N VAL A 77 43.16 14.27 -6.30
CA VAL A 77 43.31 14.42 -7.76
C VAL A 77 42.11 15.22 -8.28
N LEU A 78 42.40 16.31 -9.01
CA LEU A 78 41.49 17.27 -9.68
C LEU A 78 41.02 16.71 -11.07
N PRO A 79 40.19 17.40 -11.90
CA PRO A 79 39.07 16.84 -12.66
C PRO A 79 39.31 16.82 -14.20
N PRO A 80 38.26 16.49 -15.00
CA PRO A 80 38.00 17.23 -16.23
C PRO A 80 36.52 17.69 -16.38
N PRO A 81 36.23 18.59 -17.36
CA PRO A 81 35.27 19.68 -17.20
C PRO A 81 33.90 19.49 -17.89
N ASP A 82 32.97 20.36 -17.46
CA ASP A 82 31.82 20.97 -18.14
C ASP A 82 30.97 20.18 -19.14
N GLY A 83 29.67 20.09 -18.83
CA GLY A 83 28.64 19.83 -19.84
C GLY A 83 27.29 19.41 -19.28
N GLY A 84 26.55 20.34 -18.67
CA GLY A 84 25.08 20.22 -18.49
C GLY A 84 24.61 19.63 -17.17
N SER A 85 24.68 20.42 -16.09
CA SER A 85 23.93 20.15 -14.86
C SER A 85 22.43 20.32 -15.13
N ILE A 86 21.73 19.24 -15.46
CA ILE A 86 20.31 19.14 -15.13
C ILE A 86 20.27 18.98 -13.61
N ALA A 87 19.66 19.95 -12.94
CA ALA A 87 19.52 19.97 -11.48
C ALA A 87 19.00 18.61 -10.99
N GLY A 88 19.88 17.83 -10.34
CA GLY A 88 19.47 16.68 -9.57
C GLY A 88 18.50 17.13 -8.46
N PRO A 89 17.56 16.27 -8.05
CA PRO A 89 16.63 16.59 -6.98
C PRO A 89 17.41 17.03 -5.73
N PRO A 90 16.90 18.02 -4.97
CA PRO A 90 17.64 18.62 -3.87
C PRO A 90 18.03 17.55 -2.84
N PRO A 91 19.30 17.53 -2.38
CA PRO A 91 19.74 16.61 -1.34
C PRO A 91 19.18 17.07 0.00
N GLY A 92 18.33 16.25 0.65
CA GLY A 92 17.98 16.54 2.05
C GLY A 92 16.74 15.89 2.64
N VAL A 93 15.82 15.35 1.82
CA VAL A 93 14.67 14.60 2.35
C VAL A 93 14.83 13.15 1.93
N ALA A 94 15.00 12.25 2.90
CA ALA A 94 15.04 10.83 2.62
C ALA A 94 13.76 10.46 1.85
N PRO A 95 13.86 9.97 0.60
CA PRO A 95 12.68 9.66 -0.17
C PRO A 95 11.92 8.54 0.52
N TRP A 96 10.60 8.69 0.62
CA TRP A 96 9.77 7.60 1.10
C TRP A 96 9.90 6.41 0.14
N HIS A 97 10.04 5.22 0.70
CA HIS A 97 10.03 3.97 -0.05
C HIS A 97 8.98 3.03 0.53
N GLY A 98 8.31 2.29 -0.33
CA GLY A 98 7.33 1.31 0.09
C GLY A 98 6.98 0.31 -1.00
N ILE A 99 5.89 -0.42 -0.78
CA ILE A 99 5.39 -1.42 -1.71
C ILE A 99 3.96 -1.05 -2.07
N PHE A 100 3.67 -1.04 -3.37
CA PHE A 100 2.32 -0.94 -3.89
C PHE A 100 1.94 -2.21 -4.62
N THR A 101 0.77 -2.75 -4.27
CA THR A 101 0.16 -3.82 -5.04
C THR A 101 -0.89 -3.21 -5.96
N LEU A 102 -0.60 -3.19 -7.26
CA LEU A 102 -1.57 -2.79 -8.28
C LEU A 102 -2.39 -3.99 -8.73
N ALA A 103 -3.63 -3.79 -9.10
CA ALA A 103 -4.38 -4.76 -9.91
C ALA A 103 -5.13 -4.05 -11.02
N ARG A 104 -5.37 -4.74 -12.13
CA ARG A 104 -6.28 -4.28 -13.18
C ARG A 104 -7.59 -5.02 -13.03
N ASN A 105 -8.68 -4.31 -12.74
CA ASN A 105 -10.01 -4.90 -12.50
C ASN A 105 -9.96 -6.12 -11.57
N MET A 106 -9.20 -6.02 -10.47
CA MET A 106 -8.99 -7.09 -9.49
C MET A 106 -8.47 -8.44 -10.01
N SER A 107 -8.02 -8.50 -11.26
CA SER A 107 -7.73 -9.78 -11.92
C SER A 107 -6.35 -10.32 -11.55
N LYS A 108 -5.30 -9.53 -11.86
CA LYS A 108 -3.90 -9.90 -11.64
C LYS A 108 -3.25 -8.86 -10.74
N ARG A 109 -2.77 -9.31 -9.58
CA ARG A 109 -2.02 -8.49 -8.62
C ARG A 109 -0.57 -8.36 -9.09
N LEU A 110 -0.04 -7.16 -8.96
CA LEU A 110 1.30 -6.80 -9.34
C LEU A 110 1.91 -6.01 -8.19
N SER A 111 2.83 -6.63 -7.46
CA SER A 111 3.59 -5.93 -6.42
C SER A 111 4.72 -5.15 -7.09
N THR A 112 4.92 -3.93 -6.64
CA THR A 112 5.92 -3.00 -7.16
C THR A 112 6.57 -2.27 -6.00
N ARG A 113 7.87 -2.02 -6.11
CA ARG A 113 8.58 -1.13 -5.19
C ARG A 113 8.30 0.30 -5.61
N ALA A 114 7.80 1.09 -4.68
CA ALA A 114 7.44 2.47 -4.88
C ALA A 114 8.47 3.40 -4.20
N THR A 115 8.89 4.44 -4.90
CA THR A 115 9.81 5.48 -4.40
C THR A 115 9.23 6.85 -4.67
N LEU A 116 9.07 7.67 -3.64
CA LEU A 116 8.59 9.05 -3.76
C LEU A 116 9.66 9.91 -4.46
N LEU A 117 9.32 10.45 -5.63
CA LEU A 117 10.20 11.34 -6.39
C LEU A 117 9.92 12.82 -6.10
N HIS A 118 8.63 13.17 -6.00
CA HIS A 118 8.19 14.55 -5.81
C HIS A 118 6.87 14.60 -5.05
N GLY A 119 6.65 15.63 -4.25
CA GLY A 119 5.39 15.88 -3.55
C GLY A 119 5.43 15.51 -2.07
N LYS A 120 4.28 15.14 -1.51
CA LYS A 120 4.08 14.95 -0.07
C LYS A 120 3.88 13.48 0.27
N VAL A 121 4.55 13.02 1.33
CA VAL A 121 4.34 11.66 1.89
C VAL A 121 2.89 11.47 2.33
N GLN A 122 2.21 12.52 2.77
CA GLN A 122 0.78 12.48 3.14
C GLN A 122 -0.11 11.97 2.00
N ASP A 123 0.19 12.31 0.74
CA ASP A 123 -0.59 11.83 -0.41
C ASP A 123 -0.34 10.34 -0.67
N VAL A 124 0.89 9.88 -0.42
CA VAL A 124 1.25 8.45 -0.44
C VAL A 124 0.49 7.69 0.65
N GLU A 125 0.36 8.26 1.85
CA GLU A 125 -0.43 7.67 2.92
C GLU A 125 -1.91 7.57 2.57
N VAL A 126 -2.48 8.52 1.82
CA VAL A 126 -3.85 8.38 1.27
C VAL A 126 -3.93 7.15 0.36
N CYS A 127 -2.94 6.95 -0.52
CA CYS A 127 -2.90 5.77 -1.38
C CYS A 127 -2.85 4.48 -0.55
N LEU A 128 -2.01 4.43 0.48
CA LEU A 128 -1.90 3.26 1.36
C LEU A 128 -3.19 2.99 2.13
N ARG A 129 -3.84 4.03 2.68
CA ARG A 129 -5.14 3.88 3.37
C ARG A 129 -6.22 3.38 2.42
N SER A 130 -6.27 3.92 1.20
CA SER A 130 -7.21 3.48 0.17
C SER A 130 -6.97 2.01 -0.22
N ALA A 131 -5.71 1.61 -0.38
CA ALA A 131 -5.35 0.22 -0.63
C ALA A 131 -5.74 -0.68 0.55
N ALA A 132 -5.52 -0.25 1.80
CA ALA A 132 -5.88 -1.03 2.99
C ALA A 132 -7.39 -1.31 3.07
N GLY A 133 -8.23 -0.36 2.64
CA GLY A 133 -9.67 -0.57 2.47
C GLY A 133 -10.05 -1.54 1.35
N ASN A 134 -9.11 -1.87 0.47
CA ASN A 134 -9.30 -2.66 -0.74
C ASN A 134 -8.34 -3.86 -0.82
N GLN A 135 -8.28 -4.65 0.26
CA GLN A 135 -7.44 -5.86 0.36
C GLN A 135 -5.94 -5.62 0.13
N ASN A 136 -5.44 -4.44 0.50
CA ASN A 136 -4.08 -3.95 0.22
C ASN A 136 -3.76 -3.85 -1.29
N VAL A 137 -4.77 -3.58 -2.12
CA VAL A 137 -4.63 -3.48 -3.58
C VAL A 137 -5.17 -2.15 -4.10
N LEU A 138 -4.37 -1.49 -4.93
CA LEU A 138 -4.75 -0.33 -5.71
C LEU A 138 -5.32 -0.81 -7.05
N ASP A 139 -6.64 -0.75 -7.18
CA ASP A 139 -7.33 -1.27 -8.36
C ASP A 139 -7.52 -0.23 -9.46
N ILE A 140 -6.99 -0.55 -10.63
CA ILE A 140 -7.07 0.25 -11.83
C ILE A 140 -8.40 -0.07 -12.51
N THR A 141 -9.35 0.84 -12.33
CA THR A 141 -10.77 0.67 -12.72
C THR A 141 -11.06 1.12 -14.15
N HIS A 142 -10.38 2.17 -14.61
CA HIS A 142 -10.59 2.73 -15.94
C HIS A 142 -9.31 3.37 -16.47
N ARG A 143 -9.38 3.87 -17.71
CA ARG A 143 -8.24 4.43 -18.44
C ARG A 143 -8.59 5.77 -19.09
N VAL A 144 -7.72 6.75 -18.90
CA VAL A 144 -7.88 8.12 -19.44
C VAL A 144 -6.76 8.44 -20.42
N PRO A 145 -6.96 9.31 -21.43
CA PRO A 145 -5.88 9.81 -22.28
C PRO A 145 -4.77 10.48 -21.45
N PHE A 146 -3.52 10.42 -21.92
CA PHE A 146 -2.40 11.08 -21.22
C PHE A 146 -2.60 12.57 -21.02
N ASP A 147 -3.19 13.28 -22.00
CA ASP A 147 -3.48 14.71 -21.86
C ASP A 147 -4.45 15.01 -20.71
N GLU A 148 -5.40 14.10 -20.47
CA GLU A 148 -6.32 14.24 -19.35
C GLU A 148 -5.62 13.98 -18.02
N ALA A 149 -4.77 12.96 -17.95
CA ALA A 149 -3.96 12.70 -16.77
C ALA A 149 -3.02 13.87 -16.46
N ALA A 150 -2.33 14.43 -17.46
CA ALA A 150 -1.43 15.57 -17.29
C ALA A 150 -2.13 16.83 -16.78
N ARG A 151 -3.33 17.14 -17.30
CA ARG A 151 -4.14 18.26 -16.81
C ARG A 151 -4.59 18.09 -15.35
N ARG A 152 -4.88 16.85 -14.93
CA ARG A 152 -5.37 16.55 -13.58
C ARG A 152 -4.23 16.37 -12.56
N ALA A 153 -3.04 15.98 -13.01
CA ALA A 153 -1.87 15.69 -12.16
C ALA A 153 -0.85 16.85 -12.09
N SER A 154 -1.17 18.03 -12.64
CA SER A 154 -0.23 19.16 -12.80
C SER A 154 0.40 19.69 -11.50
N THR A 155 -0.19 19.40 -10.34
CA THR A 155 0.35 19.79 -9.02
C THR A 155 0.41 18.60 -8.04
N GLY A 156 0.55 17.39 -8.57
CA GLY A 156 0.45 16.15 -7.80
C GLY A 156 1.75 15.61 -7.22
N THR A 157 1.61 14.62 -6.34
CA THR A 157 2.70 13.78 -5.85
C THR A 157 3.07 12.72 -6.90
N VAL A 158 4.36 12.53 -7.15
CA VAL A 158 4.91 11.62 -8.15
C VAL A 158 5.72 10.51 -7.48
N VAL A 159 5.39 9.27 -7.81
CA VAL A 159 6.02 8.07 -7.27
C VAL A 159 6.55 7.22 -8.44
N SER A 160 7.81 6.83 -8.36
CA SER A 160 8.40 5.83 -9.26
C SER A 160 8.03 4.44 -8.80
N MET A 161 7.68 3.55 -9.73
CA MET A 161 7.30 2.18 -9.45
C MET A 161 8.17 1.22 -10.26
N ALA A 162 8.87 0.32 -9.59
CA ALA A 162 9.77 -0.67 -10.19
C ALA A 162 9.36 -2.10 -9.79
N ALA A 163 9.70 -3.09 -10.62
CA ALA A 163 9.51 -4.49 -10.25
C ALA A 163 10.37 -4.87 -9.05
N GLN A 164 9.89 -5.80 -8.22
CA GLN A 164 10.72 -6.41 -7.17
C GLN A 164 11.36 -7.71 -7.65
N SER A 165 10.72 -8.39 -8.60
CA SER A 165 11.17 -9.67 -9.14
C SER A 165 11.11 -9.73 -10.69
N PRO A 166 11.89 -10.61 -11.33
CA PRO A 166 11.85 -10.77 -12.80
C PRO A 166 10.48 -11.20 -13.35
N HIS A 167 9.69 -11.95 -12.57
CA HIS A 167 8.33 -12.32 -12.97
C HIS A 167 7.39 -11.11 -13.01
N GLU A 168 7.52 -10.20 -12.05
CA GLU A 168 6.77 -8.94 -12.04
C GLU A 168 7.23 -7.99 -13.14
N GLN A 169 8.53 -7.98 -13.46
CA GLN A 169 9.09 -7.17 -14.54
C GLN A 169 8.39 -7.45 -15.87
N ALA A 170 8.21 -8.72 -16.23
CA ALA A 170 7.46 -9.10 -17.44
C ALA A 170 6.01 -8.60 -17.42
N ALA A 171 5.35 -8.63 -16.24
CA ALA A 171 3.99 -8.12 -16.10
C ALA A 171 3.90 -6.58 -16.16
N ILE A 172 4.92 -5.87 -15.64
CA ILE A 172 5.04 -4.41 -15.78
C ILE A 172 5.27 -4.04 -17.24
N GLU A 173 6.10 -4.78 -17.97
CA GLU A 173 6.36 -4.53 -19.38
C GLU A 173 5.11 -4.78 -20.25
N GLU A 174 4.36 -5.84 -19.96
CA GLU A 174 3.07 -6.10 -20.61
C GLU A 174 2.06 -4.97 -20.34
N TYR A 175 1.96 -4.55 -19.07
CA TYR A 175 1.16 -3.40 -18.66
C TYR A 175 1.59 -2.13 -19.41
N ALA A 176 2.90 -1.85 -19.43
CA ALA A 176 3.45 -0.66 -20.05
C ALA A 176 3.17 -0.63 -21.56
N LYS A 177 3.40 -1.75 -22.25
CA LYS A 177 3.11 -1.92 -23.68
C LYS A 177 1.63 -1.69 -23.99
N TYR A 178 0.74 -2.24 -23.18
CA TYR A 178 -0.70 -2.08 -23.35
C TYR A 178 -1.14 -0.62 -23.28
N PHE A 179 -0.68 0.11 -22.25
CA PHE A 179 -1.06 1.50 -22.02
C PHE A 179 -0.37 2.49 -22.97
N ARG A 180 0.89 2.25 -23.35
CA ARG A 180 1.60 3.03 -24.40
C ARG A 180 0.90 2.91 -25.74
N THR A 181 0.58 1.70 -26.18
CA THR A 181 -0.10 1.45 -27.49
C THR A 181 -1.42 2.23 -27.60
N LYS A 182 -2.09 2.47 -26.48
CA LYS A 182 -3.38 3.17 -26.43
C LYS A 182 -3.26 4.63 -26.01
N MET A 183 -2.04 5.14 -25.75
CA MET A 183 -1.78 6.49 -25.23
C MET A 183 -2.68 6.86 -24.04
N ARG A 184 -2.80 5.93 -23.09
CA ARG A 184 -3.70 6.06 -21.94
C ARG A 184 -2.98 5.75 -20.63
N ALA A 185 -3.40 6.40 -19.56
CA ALA A 185 -3.00 6.11 -18.18
C ALA A 185 -4.07 5.26 -17.50
N GLY A 186 -3.65 4.39 -16.59
CA GLY A 186 -4.55 3.72 -15.66
C GLY A 186 -5.01 4.67 -14.57
N VAL A 187 -6.26 4.56 -14.13
CA VAL A 187 -6.81 5.37 -13.04
C VAL A 187 -7.24 4.47 -11.89
N VAL A 188 -6.66 4.73 -10.73
CA VAL A 188 -7.07 4.17 -9.45
C VAL A 188 -7.83 5.26 -8.70
N ARG A 189 -9.08 4.97 -8.32
CA ARG A 189 -9.86 5.90 -7.49
C ARG A 189 -9.38 5.76 -6.06
N LEU A 190 -8.97 6.88 -5.47
CA LEU A 190 -8.63 6.96 -4.06
C LEU A 190 -9.85 7.47 -3.28
N ASP A 191 -9.60 7.97 -2.07
CA ASP A 191 -10.62 8.58 -1.24
C ASP A 191 -11.11 9.93 -1.80
N GLY A 192 -12.41 10.18 -1.67
CA GLY A 192 -13.06 11.41 -2.12
C GLY A 192 -12.89 11.70 -3.63
N SER A 193 -12.32 12.87 -3.93
CA SER A 193 -12.04 13.35 -5.30
C SER A 193 -10.61 13.03 -5.78
N LEU A 194 -9.81 12.33 -4.97
CA LEU A 194 -8.43 12.01 -5.31
C LEU A 194 -8.36 10.76 -6.20
N ALA A 195 -7.38 10.76 -7.09
CA ALA A 195 -7.10 9.64 -7.97
C ALA A 195 -5.60 9.49 -8.18
N LEU A 196 -5.15 8.25 -8.25
CA LEU A 196 -3.79 7.91 -8.65
C LEU A 196 -3.80 7.56 -10.13
N TYR A 197 -2.97 8.26 -10.91
CA TYR A 197 -2.75 7.99 -12.32
C TYR A 197 -1.49 7.15 -12.47
N VAL A 198 -1.63 5.97 -13.06
CA VAL A 198 -0.52 5.06 -13.33
C VAL A 198 -0.15 5.21 -14.80
N LEU A 199 1.03 5.77 -15.06
CA LEU A 199 1.57 5.95 -16.40
C LEU A 199 2.61 4.87 -16.66
N PRO A 200 2.67 4.32 -17.89
CA PRO A 200 3.82 3.52 -18.27
C PRO A 200 5.09 4.39 -18.23
N PRO A 201 6.27 3.82 -17.96
CA PRO A 201 7.52 4.57 -18.16
C PRO A 201 7.52 5.09 -19.60
N CYS A 202 7.91 6.34 -19.83
CA CYS A 202 8.15 6.87 -21.17
C CYS A 202 9.64 6.71 -21.48
N ASP A 203 10.00 6.51 -22.74
CA ASP A 203 11.41 6.40 -23.14
C ASP A 203 12.19 7.73 -22.87
N ASP A 204 11.47 8.84 -22.66
CA ASP A 204 12.01 10.15 -22.25
C ASP A 204 12.34 10.27 -20.75
N VAL A 205 11.87 9.33 -19.91
CA VAL A 205 12.14 9.33 -18.47
C VAL A 205 13.08 8.18 -18.17
N ALA A 206 14.38 8.48 -18.05
CA ALA A 206 15.39 7.50 -17.69
C ALA A 206 14.93 6.72 -16.45
N ALA A 207 15.04 5.39 -16.50
CA ALA A 207 14.79 4.54 -15.35
C ALA A 207 15.74 4.98 -14.22
N LEU A 208 15.15 5.54 -13.16
CA LEU A 208 15.85 5.96 -11.94
C LEU A 208 16.08 4.77 -11.01
#